data_AF-A0A2D4KCP3-F1
#
_entry.id   AF-A0A2D4KCP3-F1
#
_cell.length_a   1.000
_cell.length_b   1.000
_cell.length_c   1.000
_cell.angle_alpha   90.00
_cell.angle_beta   90.00
_cell.angle_gamma   90.00
#
_symmetry.space_group_name_H-M   'P 1'
#
loop_
_entity.id
_entity.type
_entity.pdbx_description
1 polymer ?
#
loop_
_entity_poly.entity_id
_entity_poly.type
_entity_poly.pdbx_seq_one_letter_code
_entity_poly.pdbx_strand_id
1 'polypeptide(L)'
;CENIPIVLCGNKVDIKDRKVKAKSIVFHRKKNLQYYDISAKSNYNFEKPFLWLVRKLIEGPNLEFVAMPALVPAEIVMDPVLAMQWLEQSVNLAHTVLPTL
;
A
#
# COMPACT_ATOMS: atom_id res chain seq x y z
N CYS A 1 10.17 -22.53 6.23
CA CYS A 1 9.26 -21.37 6.28
C CYS A 1 9.14 -20.72 4.91
N GLU A 2 8.54 -21.38 3.92
CA GLU A 2 8.54 -20.90 2.52
C GLU A 2 7.27 -20.13 2.11
N ASN A 3 6.21 -20.15 2.93
CA ASN A 3 4.89 -19.58 2.58
C ASN A 3 4.40 -18.48 3.55
N ILE A 4 5.27 -17.59 4.00
CA ILE A 4 4.85 -16.47 4.86
C ILE A 4 4.22 -15.40 3.96
N PRO A 5 3.00 -14.90 4.25
CA PRO A 5 2.41 -13.79 3.50
C PRO A 5 3.24 -12.52 3.69
N ILE A 6 3.61 -11.87 2.59
CA ILE A 6 4.46 -10.68 2.58
C ILE A 6 3.74 -9.54 1.86
N VAL A 7 3.86 -8.33 2.41
CA VAL A 7 3.38 -7.09 1.81
C VAL A 7 4.58 -6.18 1.54
N LEU A 8 4.64 -5.60 0.34
CA LEU A 8 5.60 -4.56 -0.02
C LEU A 8 4.98 -3.18 0.23
N CYS A 9 5.64 -2.35 1.04
CA CYS A 9 5.16 -1.00 1.34
C CYS A 9 6.07 0.07 0.73
N GLY A 10 5.52 0.96 -0.09
CA GLY A 10 6.20 2.19 -0.51
C GLY A 10 5.93 3.30 0.49
N ASN A 11 6.89 3.58 1.37
CA ASN A 11 6.75 4.62 2.39
C ASN A 11 7.09 6.02 1.86
N LYS A 12 6.65 7.07 2.57
CA LYS A 12 6.91 8.51 2.32
C LYS A 12 6.19 9.09 1.10
N VAL A 13 4.98 8.62 0.82
CA VAL A 13 4.19 9.10 -0.34
C VAL A 13 3.64 10.52 -0.17
N ASP A 14 3.76 11.08 1.03
CA ASP A 14 3.56 12.50 1.36
C ASP A 14 4.57 13.43 0.66
N ILE A 15 5.73 12.91 0.23
CA ILE A 15 6.75 13.71 -0.45
C ILE A 15 6.41 13.82 -1.95
N LYS A 16 6.23 15.06 -2.43
CA LYS A 16 5.94 15.36 -3.85
C LYS A 16 7.03 14.87 -4.80
N ASP A 17 8.30 15.06 -4.44
CA ASP A 17 9.46 14.60 -5.22
C ASP A 17 9.76 13.09 -5.02
N ARG A 18 8.73 12.27 -5.26
CA ARG A 18 8.84 10.80 -5.20
C ARG A 18 9.75 10.30 -6.32
N LYS A 19 10.91 9.74 -5.99
CA LYS A 19 11.88 9.19 -6.97
C LYS A 19 11.44 7.86 -7.58
N VAL A 20 10.90 6.95 -6.76
CA VAL A 20 10.40 5.64 -7.21
C VAL A 20 8.94 5.78 -7.65
N LYS A 21 8.70 5.90 -8.96
CA LYS A 21 7.35 6.06 -9.53
C LYS A 21 6.66 4.72 -9.66
N ALA A 22 5.33 4.71 -9.65
CA ALA A 22 4.53 3.49 -9.64
C ALA A 22 4.82 2.53 -10.82
N LYS A 23 5.18 3.05 -12.00
CA LYS A 23 5.64 2.25 -13.16
C LYS A 23 6.89 1.40 -12.90
N SER A 24 7.77 1.83 -12.00
CA SER A 24 9.01 1.11 -11.66
C SER A 24 8.80 0.01 -10.61
N ILE A 25 7.63 -0.02 -9.96
CA ILE A 25 7.33 -0.92 -8.84
C ILE A 25 6.72 -2.22 -9.38
N VAL A 26 7.56 -3.06 -9.99
CA VAL A 26 7.10 -4.30 -10.65
C VAL A 26 7.38 -5.57 -9.83
N PHE A 27 8.22 -5.48 -8.80
CA PHE A 27 8.66 -6.64 -8.02
C PHE A 27 7.50 -7.39 -7.36
N HIS A 28 6.52 -6.66 -6.82
CA HIS A 28 5.35 -7.23 -6.18
C HIS A 28 4.56 -8.13 -7.13
N ARG A 29 4.40 -7.74 -8.40
CA ARG A 29 3.71 -8.57 -9.40
C ARG A 29 4.53 -9.82 -9.76
N LYS A 30 5.85 -9.70 -9.89
CA LYS A 30 6.75 -10.84 -10.17
C LYS A 30 6.78 -11.89 -9.05
N LYS A 31 6.59 -11.46 -7.79
CA LYS A 31 6.61 -12.32 -6.61
C LYS A 31 5.24 -12.58 -6.00
N ASN A 32 4.17 -12.16 -6.69
CA ASN A 32 2.78 -12.25 -6.22
C ASN A 32 2.56 -11.69 -4.80
N LEU A 33 3.19 -10.55 -4.52
CA LEU A 33 3.07 -9.82 -3.26
C LEU A 33 2.05 -8.71 -3.39
N GLN A 34 1.38 -8.40 -2.29
CA GLN A 34 0.56 -7.20 -2.20
C GLN A 34 1.45 -5.96 -2.08
N TYR A 35 1.04 -4.86 -2.71
CA TYR A 35 1.71 -3.57 -2.62
C TYR A 35 0.78 -2.49 -2.08
N TYR A 36 1.28 -1.64 -1.19
CA TYR A 36 0.59 -0.44 -0.73
C TYR A 36 1.52 0.77 -0.66
N ASP A 37 1.02 1.91 -1.13
CA ASP A 37 1.59 3.22 -0.84
C ASP A 37 1.16 3.67 0.55
N ILE A 38 2.12 3.98 1.42
CA ILE A 38 1.88 4.40 2.81
C ILE A 38 2.65 5.67 3.17
N SER A 39 2.19 6.38 4.19
CA SER A 39 2.99 7.38 4.88
C SER A 39 2.89 7.21 6.39
N ALA A 40 4.02 6.91 7.03
CA ALA A 40 4.11 6.86 8.48
C ALA A 40 3.91 8.23 9.15
N LYS A 41 4.26 9.32 8.47
CA LYS A 41 4.12 10.69 9.03
C LYS A 41 2.67 11.18 9.03
N SER A 42 1.89 10.77 8.02
CA SER A 42 0.50 11.20 7.88
C SER A 42 -0.52 10.13 8.25
N ASN A 43 -0.07 8.95 8.70
CA ASN A 43 -0.88 7.75 8.90
C ASN A 43 -1.65 7.28 7.64
N TYR A 44 -1.24 7.72 6.45
CA TYR A 44 -1.92 7.35 5.19
C TYR A 44 -1.77 5.86 4.89
N ASN A 45 -2.91 5.17 4.67
CA ASN A 45 -3.01 3.73 4.40
C ASN A 45 -2.31 2.82 5.45
N PHE A 46 -2.03 3.32 6.65
CA PHE A 46 -1.29 2.58 7.69
C PHE A 46 -1.88 1.18 7.95
N GLU A 47 -3.20 1.06 7.98
CA GLU A 47 -3.90 -0.17 8.32
C GLU A 47 -3.90 -1.23 7.20
N LYS A 48 -3.76 -0.82 5.93
CA LYS A 48 -3.96 -1.70 4.78
C LYS A 48 -3.00 -2.89 4.73
N PRO A 49 -1.68 -2.73 4.98
CA PRO A 49 -0.77 -3.87 5.06
C PRO A 49 -1.18 -4.89 6.12
N PHE A 50 -1.56 -4.42 7.31
CA PHE A 50 -1.98 -5.29 8.41
C PHE A 50 -3.28 -6.00 8.11
N LEU A 51 -4.28 -5.28 7.59
CA LEU A 51 -5.57 -5.84 7.22
C LEU A 51 -5.40 -6.96 6.19
N TRP A 52 -4.58 -6.75 5.15
CA TRP A 52 -4.30 -7.77 4.14
C TRP A 52 -3.59 -8.99 4.73
N LEU A 53 -2.58 -8.78 5.57
CA LEU A 53 -1.86 -9.87 6.24
C LEU A 53 -2.80 -10.71 7.09
N VAL A 54 -3.64 -10.08 7.90
CA VAL A 54 -4.59 -10.77 8.78
C VAL A 54 -5.63 -11.55 7.95
N ARG A 55 -6.18 -10.93 6.88
CA ARG A 55 -7.08 -11.62 5.94
C ARG A 55 -6.44 -12.85 5.31
N LYS A 56 -5.14 -12.80 5.00
CA LYS A 56 -4.40 -13.93 4.44
C LYS A 56 -4.05 -15.01 5.46
N LEU A 57 -3.70 -14.62 6.68
CA LEU A 57 -3.34 -15.55 7.76
C LEU A 57 -4.56 -16.31 8.30
N ILE A 58 -5.73 -15.67 8.34
CA ILE A 58 -6.97 -16.23 8.90
C ILE A 58 -7.90 -16.76 7.80
N GLU A 59 -7.54 -16.57 6.52
CA GLU A 59 -8.37 -16.94 5.36
C GLU A 59 -9.78 -16.30 5.37
N GLY A 60 -9.92 -15.14 6.02
CA GLY A 60 -11.18 -14.40 6.17
C GLY A 60 -11.25 -13.19 5.25
N PRO A 61 -11.80 -13.27 4.03
CA PRO A 61 -11.80 -12.15 3.07
C PRO A 61 -12.62 -10.93 3.54
N ASN A 62 -13.62 -11.16 4.38
CA ASN A 62 -14.54 -10.15 4.90
C ASN A 62 -14.11 -9.59 6.27
N LEU A 63 -12.90 -9.93 6.75
CA LEU A 63 -12.41 -9.40 8.02
C LEU A 63 -12.18 -7.89 7.91
N GLU A 64 -12.63 -7.14 8.89
CA GLU A 64 -12.46 -5.68 8.99
C GLU A 64 -12.00 -5.30 10.39
N PHE A 65 -11.25 -4.19 10.49
CA PHE A 65 -10.92 -3.61 11.78
C PHE A 65 -12.12 -2.80 12.28
N VAL A 66 -12.58 -3.12 13.47
CA VAL A 66 -13.73 -2.45 14.10
C VAL A 66 -13.37 -1.11 14.74
N ALA A 67 -12.08 -0.88 14.97
CA ALA A 67 -11.57 0.34 15.57
C ALA A 67 -10.14 0.59 15.08
N MET A 68 -9.77 1.87 15.01
CA MET A 68 -8.37 2.25 14.81
C MET A 68 -7.58 2.04 16.11
N PRO A 69 -6.33 1.54 16.03
CA PRO A 69 -5.46 1.51 17.19
C PRO A 69 -5.13 2.94 17.65
N ALA A 70 -4.63 3.07 18.88
CA ALA A 70 -4.11 4.34 19.36
C ALA A 70 -2.86 4.74 18.54
N LEU A 71 -3.07 5.56 17.50
CA LEU A 71 -2.01 6.08 16.65
C LEU A 71 -1.41 7.35 17.26
N VAL A 72 -0.11 7.53 17.03
CA VAL A 72 0.52 8.83 17.24
C VAL A 72 -0.16 9.83 16.29
N PRO A 73 -0.52 11.04 16.75
CA PRO A 73 -1.06 12.08 15.89
C PRO A 73 -0.18 12.29 14.66
N ALA A 74 -0.81 12.50 13.51
CA ALA A 74 -0.09 12.72 12.27
C ALA A 74 0.79 13.97 12.39
N GLU A 75 2.07 13.84 12.05
CA GLU A 75 3.02 14.96 12.00
C GLU A 75 2.70 15.91 10.83
N ILE A 76 2.14 15.34 9.75
CA ILE A 76 1.78 16.06 8.53
C ILE A 76 0.44 15.57 8.00
N VAL A 77 -0.29 16.46 7.33
CA VAL A 77 -1.52 16.09 6.62
C VAL A 77 -1.17 15.67 5.20
N MET A 78 -1.68 14.52 4.78
CA MET A 78 -1.55 14.09 3.38
C MET A 78 -2.37 15.04 2.50
N ASP A 79 -1.74 15.60 1.46
CA ASP A 79 -2.44 16.44 0.47
C ASP A 79 -3.54 15.60 -0.23
N PRO A 80 -4.83 15.97 -0.12
CA PRO A 80 -5.93 15.19 -0.68
C PRO A 80 -5.83 15.00 -2.19
N VAL A 81 -5.33 16.00 -2.91
CA VAL A 81 -5.16 15.94 -4.37
C VAL A 81 -4.09 14.92 -4.72
N LEU A 82 -2.99 14.93 -3.97
CA LEU A 82 -1.89 13.98 -4.15
C LEU A 82 -2.33 12.54 -3.80
N ALA A 83 -3.11 12.37 -2.74
CA ALA A 83 -3.67 11.08 -2.36
C ALA A 83 -4.59 10.50 -3.46
N MET A 84 -5.42 11.34 -4.07
CA MET A 84 -6.29 10.95 -5.19
C MET A 84 -5.47 10.56 -6.43
N GLN A 85 -4.41 11.31 -6.74
CA GLN A 85 -3.49 10.98 -7.84
C GLN A 85 -2.80 9.62 -7.64
N TRP A 86 -2.36 9.32 -6.41
CA TRP A 86 -1.77 8.02 -6.11
C TRP A 86 -2.79 6.88 -6.23
N LEU A 87 -4.03 7.11 -5.80
CA LEU A 87 -5.11 6.14 -5.95
C LEU A 87 -5.38 5.84 -7.43
N GLU A 88 -5.58 6.86 -8.27
CA GLU A 88 -5.78 6.68 -9.72
C GLU A 88 -4.62 5.93 -10.37
N GLN A 89 -3.37 6.29 -10.05
CA GLN A 89 -2.20 5.59 -10.58
C GLN A 89 -2.17 4.12 -10.18
N SER A 90 -2.55 3.80 -8.94
CA SER A 90 -2.59 2.42 -8.46
C SER A 90 -3.63 1.58 -9.21
N VAL A 91 -4.83 2.14 -9.43
CA VAL A 91 -5.92 1.49 -10.18
C VAL A 91 -5.50 1.27 -11.63
N ASN A 92 -4.99 2.31 -12.29
CA ASN A 92 -4.53 2.22 -13.68
C ASN A 92 -3.46 1.14 -13.85
N LEU A 93 -2.51 1.03 -12.92
CA LEU A 93 -1.46 0.01 -12.99
C LEU A 93 -1.96 -1.41 -12.75
N ALA A 94 -2.98 -1.58 -11.92
CA ALA A 94 -3.62 -2.89 -11.74
C ALA A 94 -4.26 -3.39 -13.04
N HIS A 95 -4.78 -2.50 -13.88
CA HIS A 95 -5.36 -2.83 -15.18
C HIS A 95 -4.34 -2.96 -16.32
N THR A 96 -3.14 -2.40 -16.18
CA THR A 96 -2.09 -2.55 -17.21
C THR A 96 -1.45 -3.94 -17.19
N VAL A 97 -1.34 -4.56 -18.37
CA VAL A 97 -0.53 -5.75 -18.58
C VAL A 97 0.94 -5.40 -18.31
N LEU A 98 1.64 -6.22 -17.52
CA LEU A 98 3.09 -6.03 -17.36
C LEU A 98 3.75 -6.12 -18.73
N PRO A 99 4.72 -5.25 -19.06
CA PRO A 99 5.59 -5.51 -20.19
C PRO A 99 6.28 -6.87 -19.94
N THR A 100 6.09 -7.81 -20.85
CA THR A 100 6.84 -9.06 -20.89
C THR A 100 8.31 -8.72 -21.04
N LEU A 101 9.14 -9.16 -20.08
CA LEU A 101 10.59 -9.19 -20.25
C LEU A 101 10.98 -10.28 -21.26
#